data_AF-A0A8S3T1K6-F1
#
_entry.id   AF-A0A8S3T1K6-F1
#
_cell.length_a   1.000
_cell.length_b   1.000
_cell.length_c   1.000
_cell.angle_alpha   90.00
_cell.angle_beta   90.00
_cell.angle_gamma   90.00
#
_symmetry.space_group_name_H-M   'P 1'
#
loop_
_entity.id
_entity.type
_entity.pdbx_description
1 polymer ?
#
loop_
_entity_poly.entity_id
_entity_poly.type
_entity_poly.pdbx_seq_one_letter_code
_entity_poly.pdbx_strand_id
1 'polypeptide(L)'
;MVYKYSDTIDHFSPKEIVTRAVTTKSNPDFKYNLLNNNCEHFTTWCVTGQGLSLQIRKIRMVKGLFANQGFQGIGDETLRNKIEFEKGMLCAPCFERNEKILNVTKQPIKSKSDVEIGDIITYTYYRCWHSAVILEMVKSHDSLLECKIAHYAFRGLHRHRKIREETFRIPFDGSVKVTDFSTDYTVYAPEEVVERARRKLGEKRYDHFSNDSSHFARWCKLKLYRN
;
A
#
# COMPACT_ATOMS: atom_id res chain seq x y z
N MET A 1 -9.12 3.75 12.85
CA MET A 1 -8.74 4.44 11.60
C MET A 1 -9.96 5.24 11.21
N VAL A 2 -9.92 6.58 11.30
CA VAL A 2 -11.04 7.44 10.90
C VAL A 2 -10.75 7.89 9.47
N TYR A 3 -11.68 7.65 8.56
CA TYR A 3 -11.58 8.08 7.18
C TYR A 3 -12.26 9.44 7.07
N LYS A 4 -11.51 10.49 6.72
CA LYS A 4 -12.10 11.74 6.24
C LYS A 4 -12.28 11.64 4.74
N TYR A 5 -13.54 11.68 4.32
CA TYR A 5 -13.92 11.71 2.92
C TYR A 5 -13.73 13.15 2.43
N SER A 6 -13.20 13.34 1.23
CA SER A 6 -13.04 14.68 0.65
C SER A 6 -14.41 15.25 0.29
N ASP A 7 -14.50 16.58 0.21
CA ASP A 7 -15.72 17.30 -0.23
C ASP A 7 -16.20 16.91 -1.65
N THR A 8 -15.42 16.09 -2.36
CA THR A 8 -15.72 15.54 -3.69
C THR A 8 -16.44 14.19 -3.66
N ILE A 9 -16.65 13.58 -2.48
CA ILE A 9 -17.44 12.36 -2.30
C ILE A 9 -18.71 12.76 -1.57
N ASP A 10 -19.88 12.49 -2.14
CA ASP A 10 -21.15 12.66 -1.43
C ASP A 10 -21.12 11.82 -0.15
N HIS A 11 -21.13 12.49 0.99
CA HIS A 11 -21.07 11.87 2.31
C HIS A 11 -22.10 12.51 3.22
N PHE A 12 -22.72 11.68 4.05
CA PHE A 12 -23.72 12.13 5.00
C PHE A 12 -23.10 12.98 6.11
N SER A 13 -23.91 13.85 6.71
CA SER A 13 -23.47 14.63 7.87
C SER A 13 -23.04 13.72 9.03
N PRO A 14 -22.14 14.13 9.92
CA PRO A 14 -21.72 13.30 11.06
C PRO A 14 -22.89 12.77 11.89
N LYS A 15 -23.94 13.58 12.07
CA LYS A 15 -25.16 13.20 12.78
C LYS A 15 -25.94 12.10 12.05
N GLU A 16 -26.03 12.18 10.72
CA GLU A 16 -26.63 11.14 9.90
C GLU A 16 -25.80 9.86 9.87
N ILE A 17 -24.47 9.95 9.78
CA ILE A 17 -23.57 8.77 9.83
C ILE A 17 -23.78 7.99 11.12
N VAL A 18 -23.83 8.69 12.27
CA VAL A 18 -24.09 8.08 13.58
C VAL A 18 -25.50 7.46 13.62
N THR A 19 -26.50 8.17 13.12
CA THR A 19 -27.88 7.67 13.06
C THR A 19 -27.96 6.38 12.24
N ARG A 20 -27.35 6.37 11.05
CA ARG A 20 -27.27 5.21 10.15
C ARG A 20 -26.56 4.01 10.79
N ALA A 21 -25.46 4.26 11.51
CA ALA A 21 -24.75 3.20 12.21
C ALA A 21 -25.59 2.57 13.33
N VAL A 22 -26.32 3.40 14.10
CA VAL A 22 -27.16 2.95 15.22
C VAL A 22 -28.39 2.20 14.73
N THR A 23 -29.08 2.70 13.70
CA THR A 23 -30.29 2.05 13.15
C THR A 23 -29.97 0.72 12.49
N THR A 24 -28.89 0.64 11.71
CA THR A 24 -28.48 -0.60 11.06
C THR A 24 -27.98 -1.66 12.05
N LYS A 25 -27.28 -1.25 13.12
CA LYS A 25 -26.88 -2.17 14.20
C LYS A 25 -28.08 -2.74 14.96
N SER A 26 -29.16 -1.97 15.06
CA SER A 26 -30.37 -2.35 15.81
C SER A 26 -31.39 -3.10 14.94
N ASN A 27 -31.11 -3.27 13.64
CA ASN A 27 -31.97 -4.00 12.73
C ASN A 27 -31.71 -5.52 12.87
N PRO A 28 -32.69 -6.32 13.32
CA PRO A 28 -32.53 -7.77 13.51
C PRO A 28 -32.29 -8.54 12.20
N ASP A 29 -32.60 -7.95 11.04
CA ASP A 29 -32.33 -8.51 9.72
C ASP A 29 -30.89 -8.23 9.24
N PHE A 30 -30.15 -7.33 9.91
CA PHE A 30 -28.77 -7.00 9.59
C PHE A 30 -27.80 -8.05 10.15
N LYS A 31 -27.50 -9.08 9.35
CA LYS A 31 -26.56 -10.16 9.71
C LYS A 31 -25.17 -9.89 9.16
N TYR A 32 -24.16 -9.92 10.04
CA TYR A 32 -22.75 -9.84 9.65
C TYR A 32 -22.39 -11.00 8.72
N ASN A 33 -21.74 -10.68 7.60
CA ASN A 33 -21.23 -11.67 6.67
C ASN A 33 -19.95 -11.16 6.03
N LEU A 34 -18.90 -11.97 6.13
CA LEU A 34 -17.56 -11.63 5.68
C LEU A 34 -17.57 -11.13 4.23
N LEU A 35 -18.39 -11.74 3.35
CA LEU A 35 -18.44 -11.56 1.90
C LEU A 35 -19.42 -10.51 1.36
N ASN A 36 -20.27 -9.88 2.17
CA ASN A 36 -21.20 -8.85 1.66
C ASN A 36 -21.66 -7.83 2.72
N ASN A 37 -21.56 -8.16 4.02
CA ASN A 37 -21.94 -7.30 5.15
C ASN A 37 -20.83 -7.30 6.20
N ASN A 38 -19.61 -6.95 5.78
CA ASN A 38 -18.45 -6.85 6.66
C ASN A 38 -18.26 -5.42 7.18
N CYS A 39 -17.22 -5.22 8.00
CA CYS A 39 -16.94 -3.92 8.61
C CYS A 39 -16.72 -2.81 7.57
N GLU A 40 -16.09 -3.11 6.44
CA GLU A 40 -15.81 -2.11 5.40
C GLU A 40 -17.08 -1.74 4.63
N HIS A 41 -17.93 -2.71 4.27
CA HIS A 41 -19.26 -2.49 3.68
C HIS A 41 -20.16 -1.64 4.59
N PHE A 42 -20.15 -1.95 5.89
CA PHE A 42 -20.92 -1.21 6.89
C PHE A 42 -20.41 0.23 7.02
N THR A 43 -19.09 0.41 7.05
CA THR A 43 -18.48 1.74 7.22
C THR A 43 -18.70 2.61 5.98
N THR A 44 -18.52 2.07 4.76
CA THR A 44 -18.85 2.81 3.53
C THR A 44 -20.33 3.13 3.43
N TRP A 45 -21.22 2.19 3.74
CA TRP A 45 -22.66 2.43 3.71
C TRP A 45 -23.11 3.49 4.74
N CYS A 46 -22.51 3.52 5.93
CA CYS A 46 -22.82 4.54 6.93
C CYS A 46 -22.43 5.93 6.45
N VAL A 47 -21.31 6.05 5.73
CA VAL A 47 -20.74 7.33 5.32
C VAL A 47 -21.30 7.85 4.00
N THR A 48 -21.49 6.98 3.02
CA THR A 48 -21.83 7.37 1.63
C THR A 48 -23.13 6.76 1.12
N GLY A 49 -23.75 5.85 1.88
CA GLY A 49 -24.97 5.15 1.46
C GLY A 49 -24.74 3.99 0.50
N GLN A 50 -23.50 3.80 0.07
CA GLN A 50 -23.10 2.72 -0.82
C GLN A 50 -22.36 1.63 -0.02
N GLY A 51 -22.86 0.41 -0.08
CA GLY A 51 -22.17 -0.74 0.52
C GLY A 51 -21.04 -1.19 -0.39
N LEU A 52 -19.81 -0.78 -0.08
CA LEU A 52 -18.62 -1.16 -0.86
C LEU A 52 -17.52 -1.67 0.06
N SER A 53 -17.09 -2.92 -0.13
CA SER A 53 -15.89 -3.46 0.50
C SER A 53 -14.86 -3.85 -0.55
N LEU A 54 -13.71 -3.19 -0.48
CA LEU A 54 -12.53 -3.56 -1.25
C LEU A 54 -12.08 -4.98 -0.88
N GLN A 55 -12.23 -5.41 0.39
CA GLN A 55 -11.92 -6.78 0.85
C GLN A 55 -12.66 -7.88 0.06
N ILE A 56 -13.89 -7.64 -0.38
CA ILE A 56 -14.71 -8.66 -1.07
C ILE A 56 -14.57 -8.68 -2.57
N ARG A 57 -14.37 -7.51 -3.16
CA ARG A 57 -14.01 -7.43 -4.57
C ARG A 57 -12.66 -8.12 -4.82
N LYS A 58 -11.72 -8.03 -3.86
CA LYS A 58 -10.43 -8.74 -3.86
C LYS A 58 -10.57 -10.27 -3.93
N ILE A 59 -11.49 -10.89 -3.19
CA ILE A 59 -11.69 -12.35 -3.20
C ILE A 59 -12.24 -12.86 -4.55
N ARG A 60 -13.22 -12.15 -5.13
CA ARG A 60 -13.76 -12.49 -6.47
C ARG A 60 -12.71 -12.32 -7.58
N MET A 61 -11.84 -11.33 -7.44
CA MET A 61 -10.76 -11.02 -8.39
C MET A 61 -9.61 -12.03 -8.33
N VAL A 62 -9.23 -12.52 -7.14
CA VAL A 62 -8.24 -13.61 -6.98
C VAL A 62 -8.66 -14.84 -7.80
N LYS A 63 -9.93 -15.23 -7.80
CA LYS A 63 -10.37 -16.37 -8.62
C LYS A 63 -10.26 -16.09 -10.13
N GLY A 64 -10.54 -14.87 -10.59
CA GLY A 64 -10.51 -14.51 -12.02
C GLY A 64 -9.12 -14.18 -12.59
N LEU A 65 -8.24 -13.54 -11.81
CA LEU A 65 -6.88 -13.20 -12.24
C LEU A 65 -5.92 -14.39 -12.17
N PHE A 66 -6.02 -15.22 -11.12
CA PHE A 66 -5.18 -16.41 -11.00
C PHE A 66 -5.55 -17.47 -12.05
N ALA A 67 -6.81 -17.52 -12.50
CA ALA A 67 -7.24 -18.42 -13.55
C ALA A 67 -6.69 -18.06 -14.94
N ASN A 68 -6.44 -16.77 -15.22
CA ASN A 68 -6.09 -16.31 -16.57
C ASN A 68 -4.62 -15.89 -16.76
N GLN A 69 -3.85 -15.59 -15.70
CA GLN A 69 -2.50 -15.00 -15.85
C GLN A 69 -1.37 -15.70 -15.08
N GLY A 70 -1.64 -16.82 -14.41
CA GLY A 70 -0.65 -17.49 -13.57
C GLY A 70 -0.10 -16.55 -12.48
N PHE A 71 1.03 -16.88 -11.87
CA PHE A 71 1.63 -16.13 -10.75
C PHE A 71 2.03 -14.67 -11.08
N GLN A 72 1.80 -14.19 -12.30
CA GLN A 72 2.00 -12.80 -12.73
C GLN A 72 0.88 -11.90 -12.21
N GLY A 73 0.84 -11.70 -10.89
CA GLY A 73 0.13 -10.56 -10.32
C GLY A 73 0.70 -9.29 -10.94
N ILE A 74 -0.16 -8.56 -11.64
CA ILE A 74 0.07 -7.28 -12.33
C ILE A 74 1.16 -6.47 -11.60
N GLY A 75 2.38 -6.50 -12.14
CA GLY A 75 3.55 -5.90 -11.48
C GLY A 75 3.49 -4.38 -11.43
N ASP A 76 2.73 -3.77 -12.32
CA ASP A 76 2.59 -2.31 -12.42
C ASP A 76 1.38 -1.84 -11.61
N GLU A 77 1.62 -1.10 -10.52
CA GLU A 77 0.56 -0.56 -9.66
C GLU A 77 -0.36 0.42 -10.40
N THR A 78 0.15 1.15 -11.40
CA THR A 78 -0.61 2.05 -12.25
C THR A 78 -1.54 1.26 -13.18
N LEU A 79 -1.01 0.20 -13.79
CA LEU A 79 -1.83 -0.71 -14.60
C LEU A 79 -2.90 -1.40 -13.74
N ARG A 80 -2.55 -1.83 -12.52
CA ARG A 80 -3.51 -2.39 -11.56
C ARG A 80 -4.59 -1.37 -11.22
N ASN A 81 -4.23 -0.13 -10.89
CA ASN A 81 -5.17 0.94 -10.57
C ASN A 81 -6.16 1.20 -11.71
N LYS A 82 -5.67 1.21 -12.96
CA LYS A 82 -6.49 1.36 -14.17
C LYS A 82 -7.45 0.18 -14.37
N ILE A 83 -6.94 -1.06 -14.33
CA ILE A 83 -7.75 -2.28 -14.46
C ILE A 83 -8.81 -2.34 -13.34
N GLU A 84 -8.45 -1.92 -12.13
CA GLU A 84 -9.40 -1.85 -11.03
C GLU A 84 -10.52 -0.86 -11.36
N PHE A 85 -10.20 0.39 -11.73
CA PHE A 85 -11.19 1.38 -12.13
C PHE A 85 -12.10 0.93 -13.29
N GLU A 86 -11.53 0.39 -14.37
CA GLU A 86 -12.29 -0.10 -15.54
C GLU A 86 -13.26 -1.24 -15.19
N LYS A 87 -12.93 -2.08 -14.20
CA LYS A 87 -13.81 -3.13 -13.68
C LYS A 87 -14.81 -2.62 -12.63
N GLY A 88 -14.94 -1.30 -12.52
CA GLY A 88 -15.72 -0.58 -11.52
C GLY A 88 -15.15 -0.67 -10.09
N MET A 89 -13.96 -1.29 -9.93
CA MET A 89 -13.11 -1.54 -8.74
C MET A 89 -13.06 -0.45 -7.69
N LEU A 90 -12.75 0.70 -8.25
CA LEU A 90 -12.49 1.94 -7.59
C LEU A 90 -13.56 2.90 -8.12
N CYS A 91 -14.11 3.71 -7.23
CA CYS A 91 -14.81 4.89 -7.71
C CYS A 91 -13.79 5.87 -8.30
N ALA A 92 -14.26 6.80 -9.15
CA ALA A 92 -13.40 7.80 -9.78
C ALA A 92 -12.52 8.57 -8.77
N PRO A 93 -13.04 9.01 -7.60
CA PRO A 93 -12.20 9.66 -6.58
C PRO A 93 -11.07 8.79 -6.02
N CYS A 94 -11.30 7.48 -5.85
CA CYS A 94 -10.26 6.55 -5.39
C CYS A 94 -9.22 6.29 -6.48
N PHE A 95 -9.64 6.18 -7.73
CA PHE A 95 -8.74 6.05 -8.87
C PHE A 95 -7.82 7.27 -9.00
N GLU A 96 -8.38 8.48 -8.99
CA GLU A 96 -7.62 9.73 -9.07
C GLU A 96 -6.65 9.92 -7.90
N ARG A 97 -7.07 9.55 -6.69
CA ARG A 97 -6.20 9.60 -5.51
C ARG A 97 -5.03 8.63 -5.65
N ASN A 98 -5.29 7.42 -6.13
CA ASN A 98 -4.24 6.44 -6.36
C ASN A 98 -3.29 6.91 -7.49
N GLU A 99 -3.81 7.45 -8.59
CA GLU A 99 -3.00 8.02 -9.69
C GLU A 99 -2.00 9.04 -9.14
N LYS A 100 -2.44 9.98 -8.30
CA LYS A 100 -1.55 10.98 -7.68
C LYS A 100 -0.46 10.38 -6.79
N ILE A 101 -0.74 9.28 -6.11
CA ILE A 101 0.25 8.62 -5.24
C ILE A 101 1.21 7.75 -6.06
N LEU A 102 0.76 7.21 -7.18
CA LEU A 102 1.53 6.31 -8.04
C LEU A 102 2.40 7.07 -9.06
N ASN A 103 1.99 8.29 -9.43
CA ASN A 103 2.71 9.14 -10.38
C ASN A 103 3.79 10.02 -9.73
N VAL A 104 4.24 9.65 -8.54
CA VAL A 104 5.40 10.27 -7.89
C VAL A 104 6.69 9.93 -8.63
N THR A 105 7.65 10.83 -8.57
CA THR A 105 8.89 10.71 -9.34
C THR A 105 9.74 9.54 -8.83
N LYS A 106 10.26 8.74 -9.77
CA LYS A 106 11.15 7.60 -9.48
C LYS A 106 12.48 7.80 -10.18
N GLN A 107 13.53 8.05 -9.42
CA GLN A 107 14.87 8.30 -9.95
C GLN A 107 15.73 7.04 -9.91
N PRO A 108 16.42 6.68 -11.00
CA PRO A 108 17.34 5.55 -11.00
C PRO A 108 18.56 5.84 -10.11
N ILE A 109 18.97 4.85 -9.31
CA ILE A 109 20.17 4.96 -8.47
C ILE A 109 21.41 4.66 -9.33
N LYS A 110 22.32 5.63 -9.43
CA LYS A 110 23.56 5.55 -10.23
C LYS A 110 24.81 5.73 -9.37
N SER A 111 24.65 6.10 -8.11
CA SER A 111 25.73 6.36 -7.17
C SER A 111 25.22 6.32 -5.74
N LYS A 112 26.14 6.29 -4.76
CA LYS A 112 25.79 6.37 -3.34
C LYS A 112 25.12 7.70 -2.96
N SER A 113 25.33 8.79 -3.70
CA SER A 113 24.71 10.09 -3.40
C SER A 113 23.24 10.17 -3.78
N ASP A 114 22.73 9.24 -4.60
CA ASP A 114 21.34 9.25 -5.06
C ASP A 114 20.36 8.65 -4.04
N VAL A 115 20.87 8.24 -2.88
CA VAL A 115 20.08 7.48 -1.90
C VAL A 115 20.58 7.70 -0.48
N GLU A 116 19.64 7.79 0.46
CA GLU A 116 19.92 7.89 1.89
C GLU A 116 19.10 6.89 2.72
N ILE A 117 19.32 6.90 4.05
CA ILE A 117 18.48 6.11 4.95
C ILE A 117 17.04 6.65 4.94
N GLY A 118 16.06 5.80 5.22
CA GLY A 118 14.65 6.19 5.19
C GLY A 118 14.08 6.42 3.78
N ASP A 119 14.85 6.20 2.73
CA ASP A 119 14.33 6.22 1.37
C ASP A 119 13.56 4.95 1.02
N ILE A 120 12.57 5.14 0.14
CA ILE A 120 11.81 4.04 -0.45
C ILE A 120 12.47 3.68 -1.77
N ILE A 121 12.99 2.46 -1.86
CA ILE A 121 13.49 1.91 -3.11
C ILE A 121 12.48 0.97 -3.74
N THR A 122 12.46 0.97 -5.06
CA THR A 122 11.66 0.06 -5.89
C THR A 122 12.58 -0.73 -6.81
N TYR A 123 12.36 -2.04 -6.87
CA TYR A 123 13.18 -2.97 -7.64
C TYR A 123 12.37 -4.20 -8.06
N THR A 124 12.90 -4.96 -9.01
CA THR A 124 12.28 -6.21 -9.47
C THR A 124 12.67 -7.36 -8.54
N TYR A 125 11.67 -8.03 -7.96
CA TYR A 125 11.81 -9.19 -7.07
C TYR A 125 10.91 -10.33 -7.59
N TYR A 126 11.50 -11.47 -7.97
CA TYR A 126 10.77 -12.59 -8.60
C TYR A 126 9.85 -12.17 -9.78
N ARG A 127 10.33 -11.27 -10.66
CA ARG A 127 9.56 -10.68 -11.78
C ARG A 127 8.36 -9.82 -11.37
N CYS A 128 8.24 -9.46 -10.09
CA CYS A 128 7.25 -8.52 -9.58
C CYS A 128 7.94 -7.26 -9.08
N TRP A 129 7.24 -6.13 -9.11
CA TRP A 129 7.72 -4.91 -8.48
C TRP A 129 7.64 -5.06 -6.96
N HIS A 130 8.67 -4.57 -6.27
CA HIS A 130 8.75 -4.65 -4.83
C HIS A 130 9.31 -3.35 -4.25
N SER A 131 8.76 -2.96 -3.11
CA SER A 131 9.13 -1.72 -2.42
C SER A 131 9.82 -2.07 -1.09
N ALA A 132 10.85 -1.32 -0.73
CA ALA A 132 11.54 -1.48 0.55
C ALA A 132 11.99 -0.13 1.11
N VAL A 133 12.18 -0.07 2.41
CA VAL A 133 12.72 1.09 3.11
C VAL A 133 14.18 0.83 3.46
N ILE A 134 15.09 1.75 3.14
CA ILE A 134 16.49 1.64 3.55
C ILE A 134 16.60 1.96 5.04
N LEU A 135 17.21 1.06 5.81
CA LEU A 135 17.41 1.21 7.24
C LEU A 135 18.82 1.66 7.59
N GLU A 136 19.80 1.19 6.85
CA GLU A 136 21.22 1.37 7.17
C GLU A 136 22.06 1.25 5.90
N MET A 137 23.01 2.17 5.70
CA MET A 137 24.04 2.06 4.66
C MET A 137 25.25 1.35 5.26
N VAL A 138 25.55 0.14 4.78
CA VAL A 138 26.61 -0.71 5.36
C VAL A 138 27.95 -0.39 4.71
N LYS A 139 28.04 -0.51 3.38
CA LYS A 139 29.29 -0.29 2.64
C LYS A 139 29.02 0.15 1.22
N SER A 140 29.72 1.20 0.80
CA SER A 140 29.74 1.63 -0.60
C SER A 140 30.95 1.05 -1.31
N HIS A 141 30.73 0.60 -2.54
CA HIS A 141 31.75 0.21 -3.51
C HIS A 141 31.59 1.09 -4.75
N ASP A 142 32.48 0.94 -5.74
CA ASP A 142 32.44 1.76 -6.97
C ASP A 142 31.20 1.47 -7.83
N SER A 143 30.68 0.24 -7.79
CA SER A 143 29.57 -0.20 -8.66
C SER A 143 28.30 -0.61 -7.92
N LEU A 144 28.32 -0.64 -6.58
CA LEU A 144 27.17 -1.01 -5.76
C LEU A 144 27.22 -0.42 -4.35
N LEU A 145 26.04 -0.33 -3.74
CA LEU A 145 25.86 -0.04 -2.32
C LEU A 145 25.28 -1.28 -1.60
N GLU A 146 25.96 -1.74 -0.55
CA GLU A 146 25.40 -2.71 0.39
C GLU A 146 24.68 -1.97 1.52
N CYS A 147 23.41 -2.30 1.73
CA CYS A 147 22.55 -1.67 2.73
C CYS A 147 21.67 -2.72 3.42
N LYS A 148 21.03 -2.33 4.52
CA LYS A 148 19.94 -3.10 5.12
C LYS A 148 18.62 -2.47 4.75
N ILE A 149 17.64 -3.29 4.39
CA ILE A 149 16.31 -2.85 4.00
C ILE A 149 15.23 -3.51 4.86
N ALA A 150 14.13 -2.80 5.10
CA ALA A 150 12.89 -3.36 5.61
C ALA A 150 11.89 -3.57 4.47
N HIS A 151 11.33 -4.77 4.37
CA HIS A 151 10.28 -5.07 3.41
C HIS A 151 9.49 -6.34 3.81
N TYR A 152 8.32 -6.55 3.19
CA TYR A 152 7.61 -7.82 3.29
C TYR A 152 8.33 -8.91 2.51
N ALA A 153 9.11 -9.73 3.20
CA ALA A 153 9.89 -10.81 2.61
C ALA A 153 9.02 -12.06 2.34
N PHE A 154 9.20 -12.66 1.16
CA PHE A 154 8.60 -13.96 0.81
C PHE A 154 9.58 -15.10 1.09
N ARG A 155 9.15 -16.14 1.81
CA ARG A 155 9.98 -17.31 2.14
C ARG A 155 9.29 -18.66 1.79
N GLY A 156 8.65 -18.72 0.63
CA GLY A 156 8.09 -19.95 0.07
C GLY A 156 6.58 -20.07 0.19
N LEU A 157 6.02 -21.02 -0.57
CA LEU A 157 4.57 -21.19 -0.81
C LEU A 157 3.71 -21.39 0.46
N HIS A 158 4.32 -21.81 1.58
CA HIS A 158 3.60 -22.20 2.81
C HIS A 158 3.97 -21.34 4.04
N ARG A 159 4.69 -20.24 3.86
CA ARG A 159 5.07 -19.35 4.97
C ARG A 159 4.47 -17.96 4.77
N HIS A 160 3.79 -17.45 5.79
CA HIS A 160 3.29 -16.07 5.78
C HIS A 160 4.43 -15.08 5.53
N ARG A 161 4.21 -14.16 4.59
CA ARG A 161 5.11 -13.02 4.38
C ARG A 161 5.15 -12.20 5.65
N LYS A 162 6.36 -11.80 6.06
CA LYS A 162 6.54 -10.93 7.22
C LYS A 162 7.52 -9.83 6.91
N ILE A 163 7.38 -8.70 7.59
CA ILE A 163 8.36 -7.63 7.48
C ILE A 163 9.67 -8.10 8.10
N ARG A 164 10.77 -7.96 7.35
CA ARG A 164 12.12 -8.34 7.78
C ARG A 164 13.11 -7.25 7.43
N GLU A 165 14.16 -7.19 8.23
CA GLU A 165 15.41 -6.54 7.90
C GLU A 165 16.27 -7.57 7.15
N GLU A 166 16.71 -7.23 5.94
CA GLU A 166 17.59 -8.07 5.12
C GLU A 166 18.70 -7.22 4.49
N THR A 167 19.88 -7.81 4.31
CA THR A 167 20.96 -7.19 3.54
C THR A 167 20.58 -7.20 2.06
N PHE A 168 20.67 -6.03 1.42
CA PHE A 168 20.38 -5.84 0.01
C PHE A 168 21.54 -5.12 -0.66
N ARG A 169 21.78 -5.45 -1.93
CA ARG A 169 22.81 -4.83 -2.74
C ARG A 169 22.15 -4.05 -3.85
N ILE A 170 22.37 -2.74 -3.86
CA ILE A 170 21.86 -1.81 -4.86
C ILE A 170 22.95 -1.63 -5.91
N PRO A 171 22.83 -2.22 -7.11
CA PRO A 171 23.74 -1.92 -8.21
C PRO A 171 23.51 -0.49 -8.72
N PHE A 172 24.60 0.17 -9.12
CA PHE A 172 24.57 1.52 -9.71
C PHE A 172 24.25 1.53 -11.22
N ASP A 173 23.49 0.53 -11.68
CA ASP A 173 23.06 0.40 -13.07
C ASP A 173 21.69 1.07 -13.34
N GLY A 174 21.03 1.60 -12.31
CA GLY A 174 19.70 2.21 -12.39
C GLY A 174 18.53 1.22 -12.42
N SER A 175 18.78 -0.07 -12.21
CA SER A 175 17.74 -1.10 -12.08
C SER A 175 16.90 -0.92 -10.80
N VAL A 176 17.48 -0.29 -9.77
CA VAL A 176 16.80 0.12 -8.54
C VAL A 176 16.52 1.62 -8.60
N LYS A 177 15.31 2.01 -8.21
CA LYS A 177 14.86 3.41 -8.24
C LYS A 177 14.45 3.89 -6.86
N VAL A 178 14.88 5.08 -6.47
CA VAL A 178 14.35 5.79 -5.30
C VAL A 178 13.04 6.47 -5.68
N THR A 179 12.04 6.40 -4.80
CA THR A 179 10.75 7.07 -4.98
C THR A 179 10.71 8.35 -4.16
N ASP A 180 10.61 9.48 -4.84
CA ASP A 180 10.53 10.79 -4.20
C ASP A 180 9.07 11.18 -3.92
N PHE A 181 8.71 11.15 -2.64
CA PHE A 181 7.42 11.65 -2.15
C PHE A 181 7.49 13.09 -1.63
N SER A 182 8.69 13.65 -1.43
CA SER A 182 8.87 14.93 -0.75
C SER A 182 8.37 16.12 -1.57
N THR A 183 8.34 15.98 -2.90
CA THR A 183 7.82 16.99 -3.81
C THR A 183 6.31 17.23 -3.62
N ASP A 184 5.52 16.17 -3.46
CA ASP A 184 4.05 16.25 -3.45
C ASP A 184 3.42 16.01 -2.08
N TYR A 185 4.18 15.49 -1.11
CA TYR A 185 3.66 15.04 0.18
C TYR A 185 4.53 15.48 1.35
N THR A 186 3.88 15.68 2.51
CA THR A 186 4.62 15.81 3.76
C THR A 186 5.19 14.46 4.19
N VAL A 187 6.50 14.41 4.42
CA VAL A 187 7.22 13.19 4.80
C VAL A 187 7.81 13.25 6.21
N TYR A 188 8.07 12.09 6.80
CA TYR A 188 8.86 11.94 8.01
C TYR A 188 10.36 12.13 7.71
N ALA A 189 11.10 12.60 8.72
CA ALA A 189 12.56 12.70 8.61
C ALA A 189 13.18 11.31 8.45
N PRO A 190 14.31 11.17 7.73
CA PRO A 190 14.95 9.89 7.46
C PRO A 190 15.03 8.93 8.66
N GLU A 191 15.48 9.40 9.80
CA GLU A 191 15.66 8.62 11.03
C GLU A 191 14.32 8.12 11.59
N GLU A 192 13.28 8.96 11.53
CA GLU A 192 11.94 8.59 11.96
C GLU A 192 11.34 7.53 11.02
N VAL A 193 11.60 7.62 9.71
CA VAL A 193 11.19 6.58 8.74
C VAL A 193 11.82 5.24 9.09
N VAL A 194 13.12 5.22 9.40
CA VAL A 194 13.86 4.01 9.83
C VAL A 194 13.27 3.44 11.13
N GLU A 195 13.01 4.29 12.12
CA GLU A 195 12.42 3.87 13.39
C GLU A 195 11.02 3.26 13.20
N ARG A 196 10.18 3.88 12.36
CA ARG A 196 8.85 3.37 11.99
C ARG A 196 8.95 2.01 11.31
N ALA A 197 9.88 1.85 10.38
CA ALA A 197 10.11 0.58 9.70
C ALA A 197 10.56 -0.52 10.67
N ARG A 198 11.48 -0.20 11.60
CA ARG A 198 11.96 -1.13 12.64
C ARG A 198 10.85 -1.55 13.61
N ARG A 199 9.94 -0.65 13.99
CA ARG A 199 8.76 -0.94 14.83
C ARG A 199 7.82 -2.00 14.24
N LYS A 200 7.91 -2.23 12.93
CA LYS A 200 7.04 -3.13 12.17
C LYS A 200 7.70 -4.46 11.80
N LEU A 201 8.96 -4.66 12.16
CA LEU A 201 9.65 -5.93 11.95
C LEU A 201 8.87 -7.09 12.59
N GLY A 202 8.70 -8.17 11.83
CA GLY A 202 7.97 -9.36 12.25
C GLY A 202 6.46 -9.33 12.01
N GLU A 203 5.86 -8.21 11.59
CA GLU A 203 4.43 -8.14 11.25
C GLU A 203 4.10 -9.13 10.11
N LYS A 204 3.06 -9.94 10.30
CA LYS A 204 2.65 -11.02 9.38
C LYS A 204 1.35 -10.75 8.62
N ARG A 205 0.82 -9.52 8.72
CA ARG A 205 -0.50 -9.14 8.18
C ARG A 205 -0.47 -8.83 6.68
N TYR A 206 0.48 -9.41 5.95
CA TYR A 206 0.62 -9.17 4.52
C TYR A 206 -0.69 -9.48 3.80
N ASP A 207 -1.14 -8.52 2.99
CA ASP A 207 -2.26 -8.66 2.07
C ASP A 207 -1.87 -7.99 0.76
N HIS A 208 -2.05 -8.71 -0.36
CA HIS A 208 -1.57 -8.28 -1.66
C HIS A 208 -2.17 -6.95 -2.15
N PHE A 209 -3.30 -6.52 -1.58
CA PHE A 209 -4.03 -5.35 -2.07
C PHE A 209 -4.26 -4.26 -1.01
N SER A 210 -3.94 -4.51 0.26
CA SER A 210 -4.15 -3.53 1.34
C SER A 210 -3.03 -3.48 2.35
N ASN A 211 -2.08 -4.41 2.29
CA ASN A 211 -0.95 -4.42 3.20
C ASN A 211 0.24 -5.14 2.56
N ASP A 212 0.69 -4.61 1.43
CA ASP A 212 1.86 -5.09 0.70
C ASP A 212 3.12 -4.28 1.06
N SER A 213 4.20 -4.53 0.34
CA SER A 213 5.47 -3.82 0.46
C SER A 213 5.37 -2.31 0.20
N SER A 214 4.59 -1.88 -0.79
CA SER A 214 4.41 -0.47 -1.15
C SER A 214 3.58 0.27 -0.11
N HIS A 215 2.56 -0.38 0.45
CA HIS A 215 1.77 0.16 1.56
C HIS A 215 2.62 0.33 2.82
N PHE A 216 3.42 -0.70 3.16
CA PHE A 216 4.35 -0.61 4.29
C PHE A 216 5.36 0.52 4.11
N ALA A 217 6.01 0.61 2.94
CA ALA A 217 6.99 1.64 2.66
C ALA A 217 6.39 3.05 2.76
N ARG A 218 5.24 3.28 2.11
CA ARG A 218 4.50 4.56 2.19
C ARG A 218 4.08 4.90 3.62
N TRP A 219 3.63 3.92 4.40
CA TRP A 219 3.31 4.13 5.82
C TRP A 219 4.54 4.59 6.61
N CYS A 220 5.73 4.09 6.29
CA CYS A 220 6.96 4.56 6.95
C CYS A 220 7.29 6.00 6.57
N LYS A 221 7.19 6.39 5.29
CA LYS A 221 7.66 7.70 4.77
C LYS A 221 6.65 8.84 4.92
N LEU A 222 5.35 8.60 4.72
CA LEU A 222 4.35 9.66 4.57
C LEU A 222 3.73 10.09 5.91
N LYS A 223 3.70 11.40 6.17
CA LYS A 223 2.86 12.02 7.20
C LYS A 223 1.45 12.22 6.65
N LEU A 224 0.70 11.12 6.57
CA LEU A 224 -0.73 11.21 6.27
C LEU A 224 -1.43 11.79 7.51
N TYR A 225 -1.66 13.10 7.50
CA TYR A 225 -2.40 13.78 8.56
C TYR A 225 -3.75 13.08 8.77
N ARG A 226 -3.91 12.48 9.95
CA ARG A 226 -5.22 12.15 10.48
C ARG A 226 -5.76 13.43 11.11
N ASN A 227 -6.26 14.32 10.27
CA ASN A 227 -7.24 15.27 10.77
C ASN A 227 -8.49 14.50 11.15
#